data_AF-A0A661D645-F1
#
_entry.id   AF-A0A661D645-F1
#
_cell.length_a   1.000
_cell.length_b   1.000
_cell.length_c   1.000
_cell.angle_alpha   90.00
_cell.angle_beta   90.00
_cell.angle_gamma   90.00
#
_symmetry.space_group_name_H-M   'P 1'
#
loop_
_entity.id
_entity.type
_entity.pdbx_description
1 polymer ?
#
loop_
_entity_poly.entity_id
_entity_poly.type
_entity_poly.pdbx_seq_one_letter_code
_entity_poly.pdbx_strand_id
1 'polypeptide(L)' 'MIGFYDLPLDYLETFKAKVNAVTVAQIKEAYSRRVQADKMITVLVGGKAE' A
#
# COMPACT_ATOMS: atom_id res chain seq x y z
N MET A 1 12.03 13.89 4.93
CA MET A 1 11.78 12.57 4.29
C MET A 1 11.38 12.69 2.81
N ILE A 2 10.69 13.76 2.36
CA ILE A 2 10.32 13.94 0.94
C ILE A 2 11.54 14.07 0.03
N GLY A 3 12.56 14.82 0.45
CA GLY A 3 13.84 14.91 -0.27
C GLY A 3 14.74 13.67 -0.22
N PHE A 4 14.34 12.60 0.47
CA PHE A 4 15.09 11.32 0.48
C PHE A 4 14.61 10.36 -0.61
N TYR A 5 13.35 10.50 -1.05
CA TYR A 5 12.73 9.65 -2.07
C TYR A 5 12.53 10.39 -3.39
N ASP A 6 13.24 11.51 -3.60
CA ASP A 6 13.10 12.38 -4.78
C ASP A 6 11.64 12.70 -5.12
N LEU A 7 10.83 12.90 -4.07
CA LEU A 7 9.43 13.22 -4.27
C LEU A 7 9.28 14.67 -4.71
N PRO A 8 8.32 14.97 -5.60
CA PRO A 8 8.04 16.32 -6.05
C PRO A 8 7.84 17.30 -4.89
N LEU A 9 8.28 18.55 -5.06
CA LEU A 9 8.15 19.60 -4.05
C LEU A 9 6.68 19.92 -3.72
N ASP A 10 5.76 19.68 -4.66
CA ASP A 10 4.32 19.85 -4.54
C ASP A 10 3.60 18.63 -3.92
N TYR A 11 4.35 17.61 -3.49
CA TYR A 11 3.78 16.35 -3.04
C TYR A 11 2.79 16.55 -1.89
N LEU A 12 3.14 17.36 -0.89
CA LEU A 12 2.26 17.64 0.25
C LEU A 12 1.02 18.46 -0.13
N GLU A 13 1.16 19.37 -1.08
CA GLU A 13 0.06 20.23 -1.54
C GLU A 13 -0.97 19.40 -2.32
N THR A 14 -0.48 18.50 -3.18
CA THR A 14 -1.32 17.67 -4.06
C THR A 14 -1.80 16.37 -3.42
N PHE A 15 -1.23 15.95 -2.29
CA PHE A 15 -1.51 14.66 -1.66
C PHE A 15 -3.00 14.43 -1.42
N LYS A 16 -3.70 15.38 -0.78
CA LYS A 16 -5.13 15.25 -0.47
C LYS A 16 -5.98 15.09 -1.73
N ALA A 17 -5.66 15.87 -2.77
CA ALA A 17 -6.37 15.79 -4.06
C ALA A 17 -6.16 14.41 -4.71
N LYS A 18 -4.92 13.90 -4.70
CA LYS A 18 -4.58 12.57 -5.23
C LYS A 18 -5.30 11.45 -4.48
N VAL A 19 -5.42 11.54 -3.15
CA VAL A 19 -6.16 10.57 -2.33
C VAL A 19 -7.65 10.59 -2.65
N ASN A 20 -8.26 11.78 -2.75
CA ASN A 20 -9.69 11.92 -3.05
C ASN A 20 -10.07 11.46 -4.47
N ALA A 21 -9.11 11.45 -5.40
CA ALA A 21 -9.32 10.99 -6.77
C ALA A 21 -9.29 9.44 -6.90
N VAL A 22 -8.93 8.70 -5.85
CA VAL A 22 -8.83 7.24 -5.91
C VAL A 22 -10.21 6.59 -5.98
N THR A 23 -10.40 5.73 -6.98
CA THR A 23 -11.66 5.00 -7.21
C THR A 23 -11.59 3.55 -6.74
N VAL A 24 -12.76 2.95 -6.49
CA VAL A 24 -12.88 1.52 -6.13
C VAL A 24 -12.31 0.60 -7.21
N ALA A 25 -12.49 0.95 -8.49
CA ALA A 25 -11.96 0.17 -9.60
C ALA A 25 -10.42 0.11 -9.55
N GLN A 26 -9.77 1.27 -9.37
CA GLN A 26 -8.30 1.36 -9.25
C GLN A 26 -7.79 0.60 -8.02
N ILE A 27 -8.52 0.62 -6.90
CA ILE A 27 -8.15 -0.14 -5.70
C ILE A 27 -8.15 -1.64 -6.01
N LYS A 28 -9.22 -2.16 -6.61
CA LYS A 28 -9.33 -3.59 -6.97
C LYS A 28 -8.22 -4.01 -7.94
N GLU A 29 -7.96 -3.19 -8.94
CA GLU A 29 -6.93 -3.43 -9.96
C GLU A 29 -5.52 -3.44 -9.33
N ALA A 30 -5.21 -2.46 -8.49
CA ALA A 30 -3.92 -2.36 -7.82
C ALA A 30 -3.68 -3.50 -6.82
N TYR A 31 -4.73 -3.87 -6.07
CA TYR A 31 -4.66 -4.98 -5.11
C TYR A 31 -4.38 -6.30 -5.83
N SER A 32 -5.10 -6.61 -6.91
CA SER A 32 -4.89 -7.82 -7.69
C SER A 32 -3.49 -7.93 -8.30
N ARG A 33 -2.84 -6.80 -8.65
CA ARG A 33 -1.47 -6.81 -9.18
C ARG A 33 -0.39 -7.03 -8.11
N ARG A 34 -0.61 -6.49 -6.90
CA ARG A 34 0.44 -6.42 -5.87
C ARG A 34 0.30 -7.45 -4.76
N VAL A 35 -0.91 -7.90 -4.46
CA VAL A 35 -1.17 -8.87 -3.40
C VAL A 35 -1.40 -10.23 -4.06
N GLN A 36 -0.39 -11.08 -3.94
CA GLN A 36 -0.41 -12.46 -4.40
C GLN A 36 -0.81 -13.34 -3.21
N ALA A 37 -2.07 -13.78 -3.18
CA ALA A 37 -2.60 -14.57 -2.08
C ALA A 37 -1.85 -15.91 -1.91
N ASP A 38 -1.35 -16.48 -3.01
CA ASP A 38 -0.52 -17.67 -3.06
C ASP A 38 0.86 -17.49 -2.38
N LYS A 39 1.32 -16.26 -2.20
CA LYS A 39 2.61 -15.92 -1.58
C LYS A 39 2.45 -15.22 -0.22
N MET A 40 1.26 -15.24 0.35
CA MET A 40 0.99 -14.59 1.63
C MET A 40 1.55 -15.43 2.78
N ILE A 41 2.52 -14.88 3.51
CA ILE A 41 3.14 -15.53 4.66
C ILE A 41 2.45 -15.00 5.93
N THR A 42 1.92 -15.92 6.75
CA THR A 42 1.41 -15.61 8.08
C THR A 42 2.32 -16.24 9.11
N VAL A 43 2.90 -15.42 10.00
CA VAL A 43 3.71 -15.89 11.12
C VAL A 43 2.87 -15.74 12.39
N LEU A 44 2.57 -16.87 13.04
CA LEU A 44 1.91 -16.89 14.34
C LEU A 44 2.95 -17.12 15.43
N VAL A 45 2.94 -16.30 16.48
CA VAL A 45 3.80 -16.46 17.66
C VAL A 45 2.91 -16.70 18.87
N GLY A 46 3.04 -17.89 19.47
CA GLY A 46 2.28 -18.31 20.67
C GLY A 46 1.16 -19.31 20.38
N GLY A 47 1.50 -20.59 20.58
CA GLY A 47 0.61 -21.74 20.68
C GLY A 47 1.49 -22.92 21.09
N LYS A 48 1.15 -23.66 22.14
CA LYS A 48 1.94 -24.82 22.59
C LYS A 48 2.25 -25.72 21.39
N ALA A 49 3.53 -26.07 21.23
CA ALA A 49 3.90 -27.28 20.51
C ALA A 49 3.40 -28.45 21.38
N GLU A 50 2.33 -29.11 20.94
CA GLU A 50 2.14 -30.53 21.23
C GLU A 50 2.84 -31.33 20.12
#